data_AF-A0A249PCT9-F1
#
_entry.id   AF-A0A249PCT9-F1
#
_cell.length_a   1.000
_cell.length_b   1.000
_cell.length_c   1.000
_cell.angle_alpha   90.00
_cell.angle_beta   90.00
_cell.angle_gamma   90.00
#
_symmetry.space_group_name_H-M   'P 1'
#
loop_
_entity.id
_entity.type
_entity.pdbx_description
1 polymer ?
#
loop_
_entity_poly.entity_id
_entity_poly.type
_entity_poly.pdbx_seq_one_letter_code
_entity_poly.pdbx_strand_id
1 'polypeptide(L)' 'MPKLIGFMITHIAVGFLIGSLAAIALVLLHPADGEGLQPLALWLRIFALGAPFALGSLATALMLDAES' A
#
# COMPACT_ATOMS: atom_id res chain seq x y z
N MET A 1 8.97 -22.77 -6.76
CA MET A 1 7.65 -22.24 -6.37
C MET A 1 7.62 -21.53 -5.00
N PRO A 2 8.20 -22.04 -3.89
CA PRO A 2 8.12 -21.34 -2.59
C PRO A 2 8.88 -20.00 -2.55
N LYS A 3 9.97 -19.87 -3.33
CA LYS A 3 10.73 -18.62 -3.44
C LYS A 3 9.93 -17.48 -4.09
N LEU A 4 9.10 -17.80 -5.10
CA LEU A 4 8.27 -16.82 -5.81
C LEU A 4 7.17 -16.26 -4.92
N ILE A 5 6.55 -17.11 -4.10
CA ILE A 5 5.52 -16.69 -3.14
C ILE A 5 6.14 -15.76 -2.08
N GLY A 6 7.33 -16.09 -1.57
CA GLY A 6 8.04 -15.21 -0.63
C GLY A 6 8.39 -13.85 -1.24
N PHE A 7 8.82 -13.85 -2.50
CA PHE A 7 9.09 -12.63 -3.27
C PHE A 7 7.84 -11.77 -3.43
N MET A 8 6.72 -12.37 -3.84
CA MET A 8 5.45 -11.68 -4.01
C MET A 8 4.97 -11.05 -2.70
N ILE A 9 4.95 -11.84 -1.62
CA ILE A 9 4.51 -11.38 -0.30
C ILE A 9 5.36 -10.20 0.17
N THR A 10 6.68 -10.26 -0.02
CA THR A 10 7.59 -9.19 0.40
C THR A 10 7.27 -7.89 -0.34
N HIS A 11 7.12 -7.92 -1.66
CA HIS A 11 6.88 -6.71 -2.45
C HIS A 11 5.48 -6.14 -2.22
N ILE A 12 4.47 -6.99 -2.06
CA ILE A 12 3.11 -6.58 -1.67
C ILE A 12 3.16 -5.92 -0.29
N ALA A 13 3.83 -6.53 0.70
CA ALA A 13 3.89 -6.00 2.05
C ALA A 13 4.62 -4.66 2.10
N VAL A 14 5.76 -4.53 1.43
CA VAL A 14 6.53 -3.28 1.37
C VAL A 14 5.73 -2.18 0.66
N GLY A 15 5.14 -2.47 -0.50
CA GLY A 15 4.31 -1.49 -1.20
C GLY A 15 3.08 -1.07 -0.39
N PHE A 16 2.41 -2.03 0.26
CA PHE A 16 1.27 -1.74 1.13
C PHE A 16 1.65 -0.87 2.33
N LEU A 17 2.80 -1.14 2.97
CA LEU A 17 3.31 -0.33 4.09
C LEU A 17 3.59 1.11 3.65
N ILE A 18 4.22 1.30 2.49
CA ILE A 18 4.48 2.64 1.93
C ILE A 18 3.17 3.39 1.68
N GLY A 19 2.20 2.74 1.01
CA GLY A 19 0.90 3.36 0.74
C GLY A 19 0.10 3.64 2.02
N SER A 20 0.22 2.78 3.03
CA SER A 20 -0.41 2.99 4.34
C SER A 20 0.19 4.19 5.08
N LEU A 21 1.51 4.33 5.08
CA LEU A 21 2.20 5.49 5.64
C LEU A 21 1.82 6.79 4.90
N ALA A 22 1.73 6.74 3.57
CA ALA A 22 1.28 7.87 2.77
C ALA A 22 -0.16 8.28 3.11
N ALA A 23 -1.06 7.31 3.30
CA ALA A 23 -2.44 7.58 3.70
C ALA A 23 -2.52 8.19 5.10
N ILE A 24 -1.73 7.70 6.06
CA ILE A 24 -1.64 8.28 7.40
C ILE A 24 -1.10 9.71 7.33
N ALA A 25 -0.04 9.94 6.56
CA ALA A 25 0.51 11.28 6.36
C ALA A 25 -0.52 12.24 5.74
N LEU A 26 -1.30 11.78 4.76
CA LEU A 26 -2.39 12.58 4.17
C LEU A 26 -3.45 12.95 5.19
N VAL A 27 -3.86 12.02 6.05
CA VAL A 27 -4.84 12.30 7.12
C VAL A 27 -4.31 13.30 8.14
N LEU A 28 -3.03 13.22 8.49
CA LEU A 28 -2.41 14.14 9.44
C LEU A 28 -2.20 15.54 8.87
N LEU A 29 -1.83 15.64 7.59
CA LEU A 29 -1.58 16.91 6.91
C LEU A 29 -2.85 17.61 6.42
N HIS A 30 -3.86 16.81 6.02
CA HIS A 30 -5.14 17.27 5.52
C HIS A 30 -6.27 16.55 6.28
N PRO A 31 -6.52 16.97 7.54
CA PRO A 31 -7.66 16.44 8.29
C PRO A 31 -8.95 16.70 7.50
N ALA A 32 -9.84 15.71 7.47
CA ALA A 32 -11.11 15.87 6.79
C ALA A 32 -11.98 16.86 7.56
N ASP A 33 -12.41 17.93 6.89
CA ASP A 33 -13.37 18.87 7.45
C ASP A 33 -14.77 18.23 7.49
N GLY A 34 -15.35 18.09 8.68
CA GLY A 34 -16.81 17.98 8.83
C GLY A 34 -17.38 16.69 9.43
N GLU A 35 -16.67 15.56 9.42
CA GLU A 35 -17.11 14.36 10.13
C GLU A 35 -15.93 13.75 10.87
N GLY A 36 -16.07 13.56 12.19
CA GLY A 36 -15.01 12.99 13.02
C GLY A 36 -14.44 11.71 12.39
N LEU A 37 -13.14 11.47 12.58
CA LEU A 37 -12.40 10.31 12.07
C LEU A 37 -13.11 9.00 12.43
N GLN A 38 -14.04 8.56 11.59
CA GLN A 38 -14.68 7.26 11.75
C GLN A 38 -13.61 6.19 11.51
N PRO A 39 -13.39 5.26 12.45
CA PRO A 39 -12.33 4.27 12.33
C PRO A 39 -12.41 3.48 11.02
N LEU A 40 -13.62 3.14 10.57
CA LEU A 40 -13.83 2.43 9.30
C LEU A 40 -13.39 3.26 8.09
N ALA A 41 -13.72 4.55 8.06
CA ALA A 41 -13.31 5.44 6.97
C ALA A 41 -11.78 5.61 6.90
N LEU A 42 -11.12 5.63 8.06
CA LEU A 42 -9.66 5.65 8.14
C LEU A 42 -9.05 4.36 7.56
N TRP A 43 -9.56 3.19 7.97
CA TRP A 43 -9.11 1.91 7.44
C TRP A 43 -9.33 1.80 5.92
N LEU A 44 -10.47 2.26 5.41
CA LEU A 44 -10.76 2.28 3.98
C LEU A 44 -9.84 3.23 3.22
N ARG A 45 -9.51 4.41 3.77
CA ARG A 45 -8.52 5.34 3.17
C ARG A 45 -7.12 4.72 3.12
N ILE A 46 -6.69 4.10 4.21
CA ILE A 46 -5.40 3.41 4.29
C ILE A 46 -5.35 2.29 3.25
N PHE A 47 -6.39 1.47 3.16
CA PHE A 47 -6.47 0.39 2.19
C PHE A 47 -6.52 0.91 0.74
N ALA A 48 -7.30 1.96 0.46
CA ALA A 48 -7.45 2.55 -0.86
C ALA A 48 -6.13 3.10 -1.43
N LEU A 49 -5.25 3.62 -0.57
CA LEU A 49 -3.90 4.02 -0.97
C LEU A 49 -2.89 2.86 -0.90
N GLY A 50 -2.98 2.00 0.10
CA GLY A 50 -2.07 0.87 0.30
C GLY A 50 -2.12 -0.15 -0.84
N ALA A 51 -3.32 -0.52 -1.31
CA ALA A 51 -3.48 -1.57 -2.31
C ALA A 51 -2.85 -1.23 -3.68
N PRO A 52 -3.04 -0.03 -4.27
CA PRO A 52 -2.35 0.36 -5.49
C PRO A 52 -0.82 0.36 -5.37
N PHE A 53 -0.28 0.83 -4.24
CA PHE A 53 1.17 0.82 -4.00
C PHE A 53 1.71 -0.61 -3.85
N ALA A 54 0.97 -1.51 -3.20
CA ALA A 54 1.32 -2.92 -3.09
C ALA A 54 1.41 -3.60 -4.47
N LEU A 55 0.40 -3.37 -5.31
CA LEU A 55 0.36 -3.91 -6.67
C LEU A 55 1.41 -3.27 -7.58
N GLY A 56 1.64 -1.96 -7.46
CA GLY A 56 2.68 -1.26 -8.21
C GLY A 56 4.08 -1.75 -7.87
N SER A 57 4.39 -1.87 -6.56
CA SER A 57 5.64 -2.45 -6.06
C SER A 57 5.87 -3.85 -6.61
N LEU A 58 4.85 -4.71 -6.56
CA LEU A 58 4.93 -6.06 -7.10
C LEU A 58 5.13 -6.06 -8.63
N ALA A 59 4.38 -5.22 -9.35
CA ALA A 59 4.47 -5.14 -10.81
C ALA A 59 5.88 -4.72 -11.26
N THR A 60 6.46 -3.71 -10.61
CA THR A 60 7.85 -3.30 -10.87
C THR A 60 8.84 -4.42 -10.56
N ALA A 61 8.66 -5.11 -9.44
CA ALA A 61 9.54 -6.21 -9.06
C ALA A 61 9.49 -7.37 -10.05
N LEU A 62 8.30 -7.74 -10.54
CA LEU A 62 8.12 -8.77 -11.56
C LEU A 62 8.67 -8.34 -12.94
N MET A 63 8.55 -7.06 -13.29
CA MET A 63 9.15 -6.54 -14.52
C MET A 63 10.68 -6.67 -14.47
N LEU A 64 11.31 -6.27 -13.37
CA LEU A 64 12.76 -6.36 -13.19
C LEU A 64 13.26 -7.81 -13.18
N ASP A 65 12.51 -8.73 -12.57
CA ASP A 65 12.82 -10.17 -12.57
C ASP A 65 12.67 -10.79 -13.98
N ALA A 66 11.73 -10.28 -14.79
CA ALA A 66 11.56 -10.73 -16.17
C ALA A 66 12.67 -10.23 -17.12
N GLU A 67 13.35 -9.14 -16.77
CA GLU A 67 14.47 -8.58 -17.54
C GLU A 67 15.84 -9.17 -17.15
N SER A 68 15.92 -9.95 -16.07
CA SER A 68 17.15 -10.60 -15.59
C SER A 68 17.36 -12.02 -16.12
#